data_AF-C0ETG1-F1
#
_entry.id   AF-C0ETG1-F1
#
_cell.length_a   1.000
_cell.length_b   1.000
_cell.length_c   1.000
_cell.angle_alpha   90.00
_cell.angle_beta   90.00
_cell.angle_gamma   90.00
#
_symmetry.space_group_name_H-M   'P 1'
#
loop_
_entity.id
_entity.type
_entity.pdbx_description
1 polymer ?
#
loop_
_entity_poly.entity_id
_entity_poly.type
_entity_poly.pdbx_seq_one_letter_code
_entity_poly.pdbx_strand_id
1 'polypeptide(L)'
;MVDTKFDKFIGLLELLETNSVGEWIIDKGHKGTEDDPIHFPYPIYTEVVYEFEHENPEYELTKYEELFKERGLEWGQGSMENADVSHMDAQSIMALFMGMVQSERFCDGAIMEMIKSGTVRKWLMRLKELKERQ
;
A
#
# COMPACT_ATOMS: atom_id res chain seq x y z
N MET A 1 8.72 -23.01 7.60
CA MET A 1 9.40 -21.79 7.14
C MET A 1 8.59 -20.63 7.68
N VAL A 2 9.22 -19.63 8.27
CA VAL A 2 8.50 -18.41 8.66
C VAL A 2 8.13 -17.70 7.36
N ASP A 3 6.85 -17.46 7.12
CA ASP A 3 6.41 -16.69 5.96
C ASP A 3 6.74 -15.21 6.22
N THR A 4 7.73 -14.69 5.49
CA THR A 4 8.23 -13.31 5.64
C THR A 4 7.72 -12.38 4.55
N LYS A 5 6.81 -12.84 3.67
CA LYS A 5 6.42 -12.09 2.47
C LYS A 5 5.75 -10.75 2.77
N PHE A 6 5.12 -10.63 3.94
CA PHE A 6 4.44 -9.41 4.37
C PHE A 6 5.29 -8.53 5.31
N ASP A 7 6.53 -8.91 5.61
CA ASP A 7 7.35 -8.24 6.62
C ASP A 7 7.66 -6.79 6.23
N LYS A 8 7.98 -6.57 4.94
CA LYS A 8 8.18 -5.22 4.40
C LYS A 8 6.94 -4.35 4.60
N PHE A 9 5.75 -4.88 4.31
CA PHE A 9 4.49 -4.15 4.51
C PHE A 9 4.19 -3.90 5.98
N ILE A 10 4.35 -4.89 6.85
CA ILE A 10 4.11 -4.75 8.29
C ILE A 10 5.09 -3.74 8.89
N GLY A 11 6.33 -3.66 8.41
CA GLY A 11 7.28 -2.61 8.79
C GLY A 11 6.81 -1.20 8.45
N LEU A 12 6.00 -1.03 7.39
CA LEU A 12 5.39 0.28 7.07
C LEU A 12 4.35 0.71 8.13
N LEU A 13 3.79 -0.23 8.91
CA LEU A 13 2.88 0.12 10.01
C LEU A 13 3.61 0.87 11.12
N GLU A 14 4.82 0.43 11.48
CA GLU A 14 5.66 1.14 12.46
C GLU A 14 5.98 2.54 11.97
N LEU A 15 6.28 2.70 10.67
CA LEU A 15 6.53 4.00 10.05
C LEU A 15 5.30 4.92 10.15
N LEU A 16 4.07 4.38 10.02
CA LEU A 16 2.84 5.15 10.23
C LEU A 16 2.65 5.56 11.71
N GLU A 17 2.96 4.68 12.66
CA GLU A 17 2.72 4.89 14.10
C GLU A 17 3.73 5.83 14.76
N THR A 18 4.95 5.94 14.24
CA THR A 18 5.95 6.90 14.73
C THR A 18 5.68 8.35 14.32
N ASN A 19 4.47 8.69 13.84
CA ASN A 19 4.06 10.02 13.36
C ASN A 19 4.89 10.58 12.19
N SER A 20 5.77 9.79 11.59
CA SER A 20 6.56 10.14 10.40
C SER A 20 5.71 10.40 9.14
N VAL A 21 4.40 10.14 9.22
CA VAL A 21 3.50 10.22 8.06
C VAL A 21 2.36 11.24 8.28
N GLY A 22 2.25 11.80 9.49
CA GLY A 22 1.33 12.91 9.81
C GLY A 22 2.01 14.28 9.80
N GLU A 23 3.27 14.36 10.24
CA GLU A 23 4.14 15.52 10.06
C GLU A 23 5.24 15.17 9.05
N TRP A 24 4.88 15.31 7.77
CA TRP A 24 5.79 15.60 6.65
C TRP A 24 7.27 15.27 6.87
N ILE A 25 7.70 14.08 6.45
CA ILE A 25 9.01 13.99 5.81
C ILE A 25 8.86 14.61 4.41
N ILE A 26 8.66 15.93 4.36
CA ILE A 26 9.26 16.69 3.27
C ILE A 26 10.73 16.56 3.57
N ASP A 27 11.46 15.88 2.71
CA ASP A 27 12.91 15.93 2.75
C ASP A 27 13.34 17.40 2.60
N LYS A 28 13.59 18.05 3.75
CA LYS A 28 14.13 19.41 3.81
C LYS A 28 15.65 19.40 3.70
N GLY A 29 16.27 18.21 3.70
CA GLY A 29 17.71 18.01 3.62
C GLY A 29 18.21 17.89 2.19
N HIS A 30 17.41 17.27 1.32
CA HIS A 30 17.76 17.07 -0.09
C HIS A 30 17.08 18.12 -0.97
N LYS A 31 17.79 18.57 -2.01
CA LYS A 31 17.41 19.72 -2.84
C LYS A 31 16.40 19.38 -3.93
N GLY A 32 16.09 18.10 -4.15
CA GLY A 32 15.26 17.66 -5.27
C GLY A 32 15.97 17.82 -6.61
N THR A 33 17.31 17.78 -6.62
CA THR A 33 18.14 17.80 -7.83
C THR A 33 18.54 16.39 -8.23
N GLU A 34 19.02 16.20 -9.46
CA GLU A 34 19.51 14.90 -9.96
C GLU A 34 20.58 14.28 -9.04
N ASP A 35 21.44 15.12 -8.45
CA ASP A 35 22.50 14.70 -7.53
C ASP A 35 22.06 14.63 -6.04
N ASP A 36 20.84 15.04 -5.71
CA ASP A 36 20.33 15.19 -4.33
C ASP A 36 18.79 15.04 -4.30
N PRO A 37 18.26 13.85 -4.62
CA PRO A 37 16.83 13.64 -4.81
C PRO A 37 16.08 13.65 -3.47
N ILE A 38 14.85 14.18 -3.50
CA ILE A 38 13.95 14.11 -2.33
C ILE A 38 13.51 12.66 -2.12
N HIS A 39 13.75 12.13 -0.91
CA HIS A 39 13.24 10.82 -0.53
C HIS A 39 11.79 10.93 -0.04
N PHE A 40 10.84 10.52 -0.88
CA PHE A 40 9.43 10.45 -0.50
C PHE A 40 9.05 9.08 0.09
N PRO A 41 8.09 9.02 1.03
CA PRO A 41 7.46 7.76 1.44
C PRO A 41 6.65 7.08 0.32
N TYR A 42 6.12 7.83 -0.66
CA TYR A 42 5.31 7.28 -1.76
C TYR A 42 6.09 6.36 -2.71
N PRO A 43 7.34 6.68 -3.10
CA PRO A 43 8.27 5.73 -3.70
C PRO A 43 8.38 4.43 -2.91
N ILE A 44 8.45 4.46 -1.58
CA ILE A 44 8.57 3.23 -0.78
C ILE A 44 7.34 2.35 -0.94
N TYR A 45 6.11 2.88 -0.85
CA TYR A 45 4.91 2.09 -1.09
C TYR A 45 4.88 1.53 -2.51
N THR A 46 5.25 2.34 -3.50
CA THR A 46 5.28 1.95 -4.92
C THR A 46 6.28 0.83 -5.16
N GLU A 47 7.52 0.97 -4.67
CA GLU A 47 8.60 0.01 -4.76
C GLU A 47 8.23 -1.31 -4.07
N VAL A 48 7.78 -1.24 -2.80
CA VAL A 48 7.42 -2.44 -2.03
C VAL A 48 6.27 -3.21 -2.69
N VAL A 49 5.30 -2.52 -3.30
CA VAL A 49 4.20 -3.15 -4.04
C VAL A 49 4.67 -3.82 -5.33
N TYR A 50 5.51 -3.16 -6.12
CA TYR A 50 6.04 -3.76 -7.36
C TYR A 50 7.02 -4.89 -7.08
N GLU A 51 7.88 -4.78 -6.06
CA GLU A 51 8.75 -5.87 -5.61
C GLU A 51 7.90 -7.08 -5.18
N PHE A 52 6.84 -6.86 -4.41
CA PHE A 52 5.96 -7.96 -3.99
C PHE A 52 5.29 -8.64 -5.17
N GLU A 53 4.77 -7.88 -6.13
CA GLU A 53 4.16 -8.42 -7.35
C GLU A 53 5.16 -9.28 -8.14
N HIS A 54 6.39 -8.80 -8.28
CA HIS A 54 7.46 -9.51 -8.98
C HIS A 54 7.86 -10.81 -8.28
N GLU A 55 7.97 -10.79 -6.95
CA GLU A 55 8.37 -11.94 -6.13
C GLU A 55 7.23 -12.96 -5.94
N ASN A 56 5.97 -12.54 -6.08
CA ASN A 56 4.78 -13.36 -5.79
C ASN A 56 3.77 -13.31 -6.96
N PRO A 57 4.14 -13.79 -8.17
CA PRO A 57 3.29 -13.72 -9.35
C PRO A 57 1.97 -14.50 -9.20
N GLU A 58 1.88 -15.44 -8.24
CA GLU A 58 0.65 -16.17 -7.91
C GLU A 58 -0.47 -15.26 -7.37
N TYR A 59 -0.15 -14.03 -6.97
CA TYR A 59 -1.14 -13.03 -6.54
C TYR A 59 -1.82 -12.33 -7.72
N GLU A 60 -1.28 -12.42 -8.93
CA GLU A 60 -1.86 -11.85 -10.16
C GLU A 60 -2.24 -10.36 -10.05
N LEU A 61 -1.42 -9.55 -9.35
CA LEU A 61 -1.76 -8.15 -9.05
C LEU A 61 -1.83 -7.26 -10.30
N THR A 62 -1.24 -7.66 -11.42
CA THR A 62 -1.43 -7.00 -12.73
C THR A 62 -2.89 -7.00 -13.19
N LYS A 63 -3.72 -7.90 -12.66
CA LYS A 63 -5.16 -8.01 -12.90
C LYS A 63 -6.00 -7.44 -11.76
N TYR A 64 -5.47 -6.49 -10.96
CA TYR A 64 -6.16 -5.94 -9.79
C TYR A 64 -7.60 -5.47 -10.06
N GLU A 65 -7.90 -4.91 -11.24
CA GLU A 65 -9.26 -4.51 -11.61
C GLU A 65 -10.22 -5.72 -11.73
N GLU A 66 -9.74 -6.83 -12.30
CA GLU A 66 -10.50 -8.08 -12.38
C GLU A 66 -10.71 -8.66 -10.98
N LEU A 67 -9.66 -8.68 -10.16
CA LEU A 67 -9.72 -9.13 -8.77
C LEU A 67 -10.73 -8.34 -7.94
N PHE A 68 -10.82 -7.02 -8.15
CA PHE A 68 -11.84 -6.18 -7.53
C PHE A 68 -13.23 -6.53 -8.02
N LYS A 69 -13.41 -6.64 -9.34
CA LYS A 69 -14.70 -6.96 -9.95
C LYS A 69 -15.26 -8.30 -9.49
N GLU A 70 -14.42 -9.34 -9.40
CA GLU A 70 -14.79 -10.66 -8.89
C GLU A 70 -15.28 -10.62 -7.43
N ARG A 71 -14.81 -9.63 -6.67
CA ARG A 71 -15.15 -9.42 -5.25
C ARG A 71 -16.22 -8.36 -5.04
N GLY A 72 -16.83 -7.86 -6.12
CA GLY A 72 -17.86 -6.81 -6.06
C GLY A 72 -17.34 -5.44 -5.61
N LEU A 73 -16.05 -5.18 -5.78
CA LEU A 73 -15.41 -3.90 -5.50
C LEU A 73 -15.17 -3.13 -6.80
N GLU A 74 -15.45 -1.83 -6.81
CA GLU A 74 -15.08 -0.96 -7.93
C GLU A 74 -13.68 -0.36 -7.71
N TRP A 75 -12.92 -0.18 -8.79
CA TRP A 75 -11.67 0.57 -8.72
C TRP A 75 -11.98 2.08 -8.67
N GLY A 76 -11.77 2.65 -7.50
CA GLY A 76 -11.88 4.09 -7.26
C GLY A 76 -11.50 4.40 -5.82
N GLN A 77 -10.88 5.56 -5.58
CA GLN A 77 -10.37 5.91 -4.25
C GLN A 77 -11.43 5.75 -3.15
N GLY A 78 -12.60 6.37 -3.32
CA GLY A 78 -13.69 6.25 -2.35
C GLY A 78 -14.19 4.81 -2.15
N SER A 79 -14.21 3.97 -3.20
CA SER A 79 -14.56 2.55 -3.09
C SER A 79 -13.54 1.79 -2.25
N MET A 80 -12.24 1.97 -2.55
CA MET A 80 -11.15 1.30 -1.86
C MET A 80 -11.03 1.74 -0.39
N GLU A 81 -11.17 3.04 -0.11
CA GLU A 81 -11.15 3.58 1.26
C GLU A 81 -12.27 3.00 2.12
N ASN A 82 -13.48 2.88 1.55
CA ASN A 82 -14.66 2.38 2.26
C ASN A 82 -14.80 0.85 2.27
N ALA A 83 -13.92 0.11 1.57
CA ALA A 83 -13.97 -1.34 1.53
C ALA A 83 -13.90 -1.96 2.95
N ASP A 84 -14.80 -2.91 3.23
CA ASP A 84 -14.71 -3.74 4.42
C ASP A 84 -13.66 -4.84 4.20
N VAL A 85 -12.55 -4.71 4.93
CA VAL A 85 -11.39 -5.60 4.79
C VAL A 85 -11.36 -6.72 5.84
N SER A 86 -12.31 -6.76 6.77
CA SER A 86 -12.32 -7.71 7.89
C SER A 86 -12.30 -9.18 7.43
N HIS A 87 -12.91 -9.46 6.28
CA HIS A 87 -13.01 -10.78 5.68
C HIS A 87 -12.14 -10.97 4.43
N MET A 88 -11.41 -9.94 4.01
CA MET A 88 -10.53 -10.02 2.85
C MET A 88 -9.34 -10.97 3.12
N ASP A 89 -8.98 -11.74 2.11
CA ASP A 89 -7.76 -12.55 2.08
C ASP A 89 -6.54 -11.70 1.68
N ALA A 90 -5.35 -12.30 1.75
CA ALA A 90 -4.12 -11.57 1.44
C ALA A 90 -4.11 -11.05 0.00
N GLN A 91 -4.62 -11.82 -0.97
CA GLN A 91 -4.66 -11.39 -2.38
C GLN A 91 -5.51 -10.14 -2.55
N SER A 92 -6.66 -10.07 -1.89
CA SER A 92 -7.55 -8.91 -1.91
C SER A 92 -6.88 -7.67 -1.32
N ILE A 93 -6.18 -7.82 -0.19
CA ILE A 93 -5.45 -6.71 0.43
C ILE A 93 -4.31 -6.23 -0.48
N MET A 94 -3.57 -7.15 -1.10
CA MET A 94 -2.50 -6.79 -2.03
C MET A 94 -3.03 -6.12 -3.30
N ALA A 95 -4.21 -6.52 -3.78
CA ALA A 95 -4.89 -5.85 -4.89
C ALA A 95 -5.28 -4.40 -4.53
N LEU A 96 -5.69 -4.12 -3.27
CA LEU A 96 -5.94 -2.77 -2.78
C LEU A 96 -4.68 -1.89 -2.83
N PHE A 97 -3.54 -2.43 -2.39
CA PHE A 97 -2.26 -1.74 -2.50
C PHE A 97 -1.85 -1.46 -3.94
N MET A 98 -2.03 -2.42 -4.84
CA MET A 98 -1.80 -2.22 -6.28
C MET A 98 -2.73 -1.14 -6.85
N GLY A 99 -4.03 -1.21 -6.55
CA GLY A 99 -5.01 -0.23 -6.98
C GLY A 99 -4.69 1.19 -6.50
N MET A 100 -4.21 1.34 -5.27
CA MET A 100 -3.71 2.60 -4.72
C MET A 100 -2.49 3.13 -5.49
N VAL A 101 -1.46 2.30 -5.71
CA VAL A 101 -0.26 2.70 -6.46
C VAL A 101 -0.60 3.12 -7.89
N GLN A 102 -1.57 2.43 -8.52
CA GLN A 102 -2.03 2.81 -9.86
C GLN A 102 -2.84 4.12 -9.84
N SER A 103 -3.61 4.40 -8.78
CA SER A 103 -4.36 5.65 -8.65
C SER A 103 -3.47 6.90 -8.57
N GLU A 104 -2.24 6.78 -8.04
CA GLU A 104 -1.28 7.91 -7.99
C GLU A 104 -0.93 8.43 -9.39
N ARG A 105 -0.97 7.58 -10.42
CA ARG A 105 -0.70 7.99 -11.81
C ARG A 105 -1.78 8.91 -12.38
N PHE A 106 -2.96 8.95 -11.77
CA PHE A 106 -4.12 9.70 -12.23
C PHE A 106 -4.50 10.86 -11.29
N CYS A 107 -4.08 10.78 -10.02
CA CYS A 107 -4.34 11.78 -9.01
C CYS A 107 -3.08 11.97 -8.15
N ASP A 108 -2.40 13.09 -8.35
CA ASP A 108 -1.23 13.46 -7.54
C ASP A 108 -1.67 13.56 -6.07
N GLY A 109 -1.17 12.65 -5.23
CA GLY A 109 -1.50 12.59 -3.81
C GLY A 109 -2.54 11.54 -3.41
N ALA A 110 -3.00 10.65 -4.30
CA ALA A 110 -3.93 9.56 -3.93
C ALA A 110 -3.39 8.69 -2.77
N ILE A 111 -2.12 8.29 -2.83
CA ILE A 111 -1.45 7.54 -1.76
C ILE A 111 -1.46 8.36 -0.47
N MET A 112 -1.17 9.66 -0.55
CA MET A 112 -1.14 10.56 0.62
C MET A 112 -2.51 10.66 1.28
N GLU A 113 -3.56 10.81 0.49
CA GLU A 113 -4.93 10.93 0.99
C GLU A 113 -5.37 9.62 1.68
N MET A 114 -5.09 8.47 1.07
CA MET A 114 -5.41 7.16 1.66
C MET A 114 -4.63 6.87 2.95
N ILE A 115 -3.39 7.37 3.04
CA ILE A 115 -2.62 7.30 4.28
C ILE A 115 -3.27 8.17 5.36
N LYS A 116 -3.56 9.44 5.04
CA LYS A 116 -4.16 10.40 5.98
C LYS A 116 -5.55 9.99 6.45
N SER A 117 -6.33 9.31 5.60
CA SER A 117 -7.64 8.77 5.97
C SER A 117 -7.56 7.55 6.89
N GLY A 118 -6.36 6.99 7.11
CA GLY A 118 -6.14 5.77 7.89
C GLY A 118 -6.47 4.49 7.11
N THR A 119 -6.81 4.60 5.82
CA THR A 119 -7.13 3.48 4.95
C THR A 119 -5.95 2.52 4.82
N VAL A 120 -4.75 3.05 4.57
CA VAL A 120 -3.53 2.24 4.48
C VAL A 120 -3.24 1.50 5.79
N ARG A 121 -3.43 2.17 6.94
CA ARG A 121 -3.27 1.55 8.26
C ARG A 121 -4.22 0.37 8.44
N LYS A 122 -5.49 0.53 8.04
CA LYS A 122 -6.51 -0.52 8.09
C LYS A 122 -6.08 -1.76 7.29
N TRP A 123 -5.52 -1.56 6.09
CA TRP A 123 -5.05 -2.66 5.25
C TRP A 123 -3.81 -3.37 5.83
N LEU A 124 -2.84 -2.62 6.34
CA LEU A 124 -1.65 -3.18 6.99
C LEU A 124 -1.98 -3.99 8.24
N MET A 125 -2.91 -3.51 9.07
CA MET A 125 -3.40 -4.26 10.24
C MET A 125 -4.04 -5.59 9.82
N ARG A 126 -4.87 -5.58 8.77
CA ARG A 126 -5.47 -6.81 8.25
C ARG A 126 -4.41 -7.79 7.73
N LEU A 127 -3.39 -7.30 7.04
CA LEU A 127 -2.30 -8.12 6.54
C LEU A 127 -1.48 -8.76 7.69
N LYS A 128 -1.24 -7.98 8.76
CA LYS A 128 -0.62 -8.48 9.99
C LYS A 128 -1.44 -9.59 10.64
N GLU A 129 -2.74 -9.42 10.77
CA GLU A 129 -3.64 -10.47 11.28
C GLU A 129 -3.58 -11.75 10.45
N LEU A 130 -3.52 -11.64 9.12
CA LEU A 130 -3.44 -12.78 8.22
C LEU A 130 -2.12 -13.54 8.40
N LYS A 131 -1.00 -12.82 8.54
CA LYS A 131 0.31 -13.41 8.82
C LYS A 131 0.34 -14.15 10.16
N GLU A 132 -0.24 -13.56 11.20
CA GLU A 132 -0.25 -14.14 12.56
C GLU A 132 -1.12 -15.41 12.68
N ARG A 133 -2.01 -15.66 11.70
CA ARG A 133 -2.89 -16.84 11.67
C ARG A 133 -2.31 -18.03 10.90
N GLN A 134 -1.13 -17.88 10.27
CA GLN A 134 -0.42 -18.91 9.52
C GLN A 134 0.59 -19.66 10.40
#